data_AF-A0A930FZQ4-F1
#
_entry.id   AF-A0A930FZQ4-F1
#
_cell.length_a   1.000
_cell.length_b   1.000
_cell.length_c   1.000
_cell.angle_alpha   90.00
_cell.angle_beta   90.00
_cell.angle_gamma   90.00
#
_symmetry.space_group_name_H-M   'P 1'
#
loop_
_entity.id
_entity.type
_entity.pdbx_description
1 polymer ?
#
loop_
_entity_poly.entity_id
_entity_poly.type
_entity_poly.pdbx_seq_one_letter_code
_entity_poly.pdbx_strand_id
1 'polypeptide(L)' 'RYCHRFYLTRIEGSYIGDSRFPEAVDWRAWTLESEIVQVLREHKTASDVRCRFQVYRQLAPLPLAAADCNLAAG' A
#
# COMPACT_ATOMS: atom_id res chain seq x y z
N ARG A 1 -4.69 12.39 -6.66
CA ARG A 1 -4.70 11.57 -5.42
C ARG A 1 -5.95 10.69 -5.51
N TYR A 2 -5.82 9.49 -6.09
CA TYR A 2 -6.96 8.70 -6.58
C TYR A 2 -7.30 7.47 -5.72
N CYS A 3 -6.50 7.19 -4.69
CA CYS A 3 -6.64 5.96 -3.90
C CYS A 3 -7.30 6.26 -2.55
N HIS A 4 -8.51 5.73 -2.33
CA HIS A 4 -9.19 5.85 -1.04
C HIS A 4 -8.49 5.07 0.08
N ARG A 5 -7.92 3.91 -0.27
CA ARG A 5 -7.20 3.02 0.64
C ARG A 5 -5.86 2.60 0.05
N PHE A 6 -4.89 2.36 0.92
CA PHE A 6 -3.58 1.84 0.60
C PHE A 6 -3.27 0.66 1.53
N TYR A 7 -3.08 -0.52 0.97
CA TYR A 7 -2.79 -1.75 1.71
C TYR A 7 -1.28 -1.99 1.66
N LEU A 8 -0.64 -1.97 2.82
CA LEU A 8 0.81 -2.16 2.96
C LEU A 8 1.08 -3.40 3.79
N THR A 9 1.81 -4.36 3.22
CA THR A 9 2.41 -5.44 4.00
C THR A 9 3.86 -5.08 4.31
N ARG A 10 4.15 -4.82 5.58
CA ARG A 10 5.52 -4.62 6.05
C ARG A 10 6.08 -5.95 6.53
N ILE A 11 7.02 -6.49 5.77
CA ILE A 11 7.77 -7.70 6.12
C ILE A 11 8.94 -7.26 7.00
N GLU A 12 8.97 -7.67 8.28
CA GLU A 12 10.03 -7.30 9.23
C GLU A 12 11.29 -8.14 9.01
N GLY A 13 11.90 -8.00 7.83
CA GLY A 13 13.13 -8.67 7.44
C GLY A 13 13.94 -7.84 6.44
N SER A 14 15.18 -8.25 6.22
CA SER A 14 16.06 -7.65 5.21
C SER A 14 16.28 -8.63 4.08
N TYR A 15 15.97 -8.21 2.86
CA TYR A 15 16.05 -9.03 1.66
C TYR A 15 16.83 -8.30 0.59
N ILE A 16 17.54 -9.07 -0.24
CA ILE A 16 18.15 -8.54 -1.45
C ILE A 16 17.00 -8.22 -2.43
N GLY A 17 16.94 -6.97 -2.86
CA GLY A 17 15.97 -6.49 -3.84
C GLY A 17 16.64 -5.57 -4.86
N ASP A 18 16.06 -5.51 -6.05
CA ASP A 18 16.48 -4.63 -7.15
C ASP A 18 15.70 -3.29 -7.17
N SER A 19 14.62 -3.23 -6.40
CA SER A 19 13.65 -2.14 -6.39
C SER A 19 13.25 -1.77 -4.96
N ARG A 20 12.86 -0.51 -4.74
CA ARG A 20 12.42 -0.01 -3.43
C ARG A 20 11.01 0.55 -3.52
N PHE A 21 10.29 0.46 -2.41
CA PHE A 21 9.05 1.21 -2.25
C PHE A 21 9.37 2.73 -2.29
N PRO A 22 8.58 3.55 -3.00
CA PRO A 22 8.89 4.97 -3.16
C PRO A 22 8.99 5.72 -1.82
N GLU A 23 10.08 6.46 -1.63
CA GLU A 23 10.28 7.31 -0.44
C GLU A 23 9.36 8.55 -0.47
N ALA A 24 8.85 8.92 -1.65
CA ALA A 24 8.02 10.10 -1.87
C ALA A 24 6.57 9.96 -1.37
N VAL A 25 6.18 8.84 -0.75
CA VAL A 25 4.84 8.70 -0.19
C VAL A 25 4.70 9.60 1.04
N ASP A 26 3.93 10.68 0.89
CA ASP A 26 3.58 11.58 1.99
C ASP A 26 2.56 10.90 2.93
N TRP A 27 3.07 10.16 3.92
CA TRP A 27 2.26 9.46 4.92
C TRP A 27 1.44 10.39 5.82
N ARG A 28 1.73 11.70 5.87
CA ARG A 28 0.96 12.65 6.70
C ARG A 28 -0.47 12.83 6.19
N ALA A 29 -0.71 12.59 4.89
CA ALA A 29 -2.03 12.64 4.28
C ALA A 29 -2.87 11.36 4.49
N TRP A 30 -2.32 10.37 5.20
CA TRP A 30 -2.92 9.05 5.40
C TRP A 30 -3.11 8.76 6.88
N THR A 31 -4.16 8.01 7.20
CA THR A 31 -4.44 7.52 8.55
C THR A 31 -4.43 6.01 8.55
N LEU A 32 -3.74 5.40 9.50
CA LEU A 32 -3.79 3.94 9.70
C LEU A 32 -5.19 3.56 10.19
N GLU A 33 -5.95 2.86 9.36
CA GLU A 33 -7.31 2.37 9.64
C GLU A 33 -7.26 1.06 10.42
N SER A 34 -6.35 0.16 10.08
CA SER A 34 -6.15 -1.11 10.79
C SER A 34 -4.75 -1.67 10.62
N GLU A 35 -4.28 -2.42 11.62
CA GLU A 35 -3.05 -3.20 11.58
C GLU A 35 -3.30 -4.62 12.12
N ILE A 36 -2.83 -5.63 11.40
CA ILE A 36 -2.80 -7.02 11.84
C ILE A 36 -1.36 -7.52 11.75
N VAL A 37 -0.87 -8.14 12.83
CA VAL A 37 0.47 -8.72 12.88
C VAL A 37 0.36 -10.24 12.84
N GLN A 38 1.10 -10.88 11.95
CA GLN A 38 1.18 -12.34 11.87
C GLN A 38 2.63 -12.79 11.72
N VAL A 39 2.94 -13.98 12.21
CA VAL A 39 4.21 -14.65 11.95
C VAL A 39 3.96 -15.68 10.86
N LEU A 40 4.70 -15.55 9.75
CA LEU A 40 4.58 -16.42 8.59
C LEU A 40 5.92 -17.09 8.30
N ARG A 41 5.89 -18.30 7.75
CA ARG A 41 7.09 -19.03 7.37
C ARG A 41 7.60 -18.52 6.02
N GLU A 42 8.83 -18.02 5.98
CA GLU A 42 9.51 -17.70 4.73
C GLU A 42 10.00 -18.99 4.06
N HIS A 43 9.69 -19.16 2.78
CA HIS A 43 9.83 -20.44 2.10
C HIS A 43 11.29 -20.82 1.78
N LYS A 44 12.15 -19.85 1.43
CA LYS A 44 13.53 -20.14 1.00
C LYS A 44 14.45 -20.52 2.17
N THR A 45 14.28 -19.87 3.30
CA THR A 45 15.12 -20.01 4.50
C THR A 45 14.46 -20.87 5.56
N ALA A 46 13.17 -21.20 5.40
CA ALA A 46 12.37 -21.83 6.43
C ALA A 46 12.58 -21.10 7.77
N SER A 47 12.48 -19.77 7.75
CA SER A 47 12.56 -18.95 8.95
C SER A 47 11.23 -18.26 9.19
N ASP A 48 10.92 -18.02 10.46
CA ASP A 48 9.70 -17.33 10.83
C ASP A 48 9.91 -15.82 10.70
N VAL A 49 9.02 -15.15 9.98
CA VAL A 49 9.09 -13.73 9.70
C VAL A 49 7.81 -13.06 10.17
N ARG A 50 7.97 -11.96 10.92
CA ARG A 50 6.83 -11.14 11.33
C ARG A 50 6.41 -10.24 10.16
N CYS A 51 5.14 -10.29 9.81
CA CYS A 51 4.51 -9.46 8.80
C CYS A 51 3.45 -8.57 9.46
N ARG A 52 3.43 -7.29 9.11
CA ARG A 52 2.35 -6.36 9.47
C ARG A 52 1.52 -6.05 8.24
N PHE A 53 0.24 -6.35 8.32
CA PHE A 53 -0.74 -6.01 7.30
C PHE A 53 -1.44 -4.73 7.75
N GLN A 54 -1.16 -3.64 7.05
CA GLN A 54 -1.64 -2.30 7.39
C GLN A 54 -2.59 -1.80 6.30
N VAL A 55 -3.68 -1.17 6.73
CA VAL A 55 -4.62 -0.49 5.85
C VAL A 55 -4.56 0.99 6.18
N TYR A 56 -4.23 1.81 5.20
CA TYR A 56 -4.22 3.26 5.32
C TYR A 56 -5.40 3.84 4.54
N ARG A 57 -6.07 4.82 5.12
CA ARG A 57 -7.12 5.59 4.48
C ARG A 57 -6.63 7.00 4.18
N GLN A 58 -6.92 7.50 2.99
CA GLN A 58 -6.63 8.88 2.64
C GLN A 58 -7.67 9.81 3.27
N LEU A 59 -7.23 10.89 3.92
CA LEU A 59 -8.13 11.82 4.61
C LEU A 59 -9.02 12.62 3.63
N ALA A 60 -8.46 13.04 2.50
CA ALA A 60 -9.16 13.81 1.47
C ALA A 60 -8.70 13.35 0.07
N PRO A 61 -9.26 12.25 -0.46
CA PRO A 61 -8.99 11.82 -1.82
C PRO A 61 -9.53 12.87 -2.80
N LEU A 62 -8.79 13.14 -3.88
CA LEU A 62 -9.33 13.97 -4.96
C LEU A 62 -10.40 13.15 -5.67
N PRO A 63 -11.55 13.76 -6.01
CA PRO A 63 -12.53 13.08 -6.85
C PRO A 63 -11.84 12.67 -8.15
N LEU A 64 -12.13 11.46 -8.63
CA LEU A 64 -11.80 11.16 -10.03
C LEU A 64 -12.50 12.23 -10.87
N ALA A 65 -11.77 12.87 -11.78
CA ALA A 65 -12.41 13.67 -12.81
C ALA A 65 -13.46 12.77 -13.47
N ALA A 66 -14.72 13.23 -13.53
CA ALA A 66 -15.74 12.53 -14.28
C ALA A 66 -15.22 12.44 -15.71
N ALA A 67 -14.68 11.29 -16.09
CA ALA A 67 -14.39 11.03 -17.46
C ALA A 67 -15.76 10.97 -18.12
N ASP A 68 -16.09 11.99 -18.92
CA ASP A 68 -17.13 11.88 -19.93
C ASP A 68 -16.62 10.86 -20.95
N CYS A 69 -16.70 9.57 -20.60
CA CYS A 69 -16.31 8.43 -21.45
C CYS A 69 -17.10 8.38 -22.76
N ASN A 70 -18.03 9.31 -22.97
CA ASN A 70 -18.87 9.46 -24.16
C ASN A 70 -18.38 10.57 -25.11
N LEU A 71 -17.26 11.25 -24.83
CA LEU A 71 -16.64 12.23 -25.74
C LEU A 71 -15.53 11.60 -26.61
N ALA A 72 -15.80 10.44 -27.20
CA ALA A 72 -15.11 10.06 -28.44
C ALA A 72 -15.98 10.55 -29.60
N ALA A 73 -15.63 11.74 -30.10
CA ALA A 73 -16.30 12.41 -31.21
C ALA A 73 -16.44 11.49 -32.44
N GLY A 74 -17.63 11.49 -33.03
CA GLY A 74 -17.91 10.92 -34.35
C GLY A 74 -17.40 11.80 -35.49
#